data_AF-A0A2G6HZ22-F1
#
_entry.id   AF-A0A2G6HZ22-F1
#
_cell.length_a   1.000
_cell.length_b   1.000
_cell.length_c   1.000
_cell.angle_alpha   90.00
_cell.angle_beta   90.00
_cell.angle_gamma   90.00
#
_symmetry.space_group_name_H-M   'P 1'
#
loop_
_entity.id
_entity.type
_entity.pdbx_description
1 polymer ?
#
loop_
_entity_poly.entity_id
_entity_poly.type
_entity_poly.pdbx_seq_one_letter_code
_entity_poly.pdbx_strand_id
1 'polypeptide(L)'
;EFDEDDSSNPYHSSDGEWTTDRYLQVWDVSGQMSGSNSAVWGSMASSPVNGNLYASWSEYSNSNSYFAIGGGGRTQIFHKYDPPEYTDIALNSAGSPNIVYLANFYGGGSWAGGGSGGLYMSVGGTSAQYIIDRFRYDQELYQFKCPRIAVRGSGGSAYSHIAYYDNHSRALKYSRFRGTTNQIGYSSADSNIIAGTQAQDSTDVGAHNDIALDSAGRPVIAYYDTGNSTLRVTRASSATPAAGSASWHDQAVLPDNSYVGQYVSIRVDSSNRIHIIAYKISTGDLLYFSAPEPPTVNDDYVFDISGQEVDVDGNMGAYASMDLWGDVPVVGYVDSSNAGTFRGLKFAVLEGTVWEHGTVPLLSTVKAEPVAAAGNNSGSAAYSFGLGYHSGNYRYTRVRPE
;
A
#
# COMPACT_ATOMS: atom_id res chain seq x y z
N GLU A 1 -10.94 39.94 37.14
CA GLU A 1 -9.86 38.96 37.00
C GLU A 1 -10.39 37.65 37.56
N PHE A 2 -10.53 36.65 36.70
CA PHE A 2 -10.69 35.26 37.13
C PHE A 2 -9.27 34.69 37.14
N ASP A 3 -8.81 34.28 38.31
CA ASP A 3 -7.52 33.66 38.55
C ASP A 3 -7.68 32.14 38.37
N GLU A 4 -6.88 31.54 37.52
CA GLU A 4 -6.82 30.10 37.27
C GLU A 4 -5.91 29.45 38.31
N ASP A 5 -6.49 28.74 39.28
CA ASP A 5 -5.78 27.72 40.04
C ASP A 5 -6.78 26.65 40.50
N ASP A 6 -6.89 25.55 39.75
CA ASP A 6 -7.44 24.29 40.25
C ASP A 6 -6.46 23.16 39.95
N SER A 7 -5.54 23.02 40.89
CA SER A 7 -4.76 21.83 41.15
C SER A 7 -5.66 20.66 41.58
N SER A 8 -6.01 19.75 40.67
CA SER A 8 -6.30 18.34 41.00
C SER A 8 -6.43 17.42 39.79
N ASN A 9 -5.36 17.23 39.01
CA ASN A 9 -5.23 16.06 38.14
C ASN A 9 -4.73 14.85 38.98
N PRO A 10 -5.51 13.76 39.15
CA PRO A 10 -5.14 12.66 40.04
C PRO A 10 -4.08 11.69 39.50
N TYR A 11 -3.39 12.00 38.40
CA TYR A 11 -2.42 11.10 37.75
C TYR A 11 -0.94 11.42 37.96
N HIS A 12 -0.59 12.33 38.87
CA HIS A 12 0.83 12.55 39.23
C HIS A 12 1.22 11.77 40.49
N SER A 13 1.63 10.51 40.35
CA SER A 13 2.46 9.84 41.36
C SER A 13 3.91 10.29 41.16
N SER A 14 4.44 11.02 42.14
CA SER A 14 5.78 11.59 42.19
C SER A 14 6.86 10.60 42.65
N ASP A 15 6.77 9.34 42.21
CA ASP A 15 7.79 8.33 42.48
C ASP A 15 8.64 8.14 41.23
N GLY A 16 9.94 8.45 41.36
CA GLY A 16 10.97 8.39 40.31
C GLY A 16 11.32 6.98 39.82
N GLU A 17 10.33 6.11 39.69
CA GLU A 17 10.41 4.74 39.16
C GLU A 17 9.62 4.60 37.83
N TRP A 18 9.01 5.68 37.32
CA TRP A 18 8.27 5.71 36.06
C TRP A 18 8.84 6.77 35.11
N THR A 19 9.69 6.36 34.15
CA THR A 19 10.10 7.21 33.02
C THR A 19 9.15 7.03 31.84
N THR A 20 7.84 7.23 32.04
CA THR A 20 6.87 7.18 30.93
C THR A 20 6.13 8.49 30.80
N ASP A 21 6.37 9.22 29.71
CA ASP A 21 5.52 10.35 29.30
C ASP A 21 5.52 10.64 27.78
N ARG A 22 5.72 9.64 26.91
CA ARG A 22 5.30 9.77 25.51
C ARG A 22 3.81 9.50 25.38
N TYR A 23 3.04 10.58 25.51
CA TYR A 23 1.61 10.59 25.28
C TYR A 23 1.35 10.47 23.78
N LEU A 24 1.01 9.25 23.32
CA LEU A 24 0.41 9.07 22.01
C LEU A 24 -0.87 9.92 21.91
N GLN A 25 -0.80 11.04 21.17
CA GLN A 25 -1.97 11.86 20.90
C GLN A 25 -2.58 11.43 19.56
N VAL A 26 -3.73 10.75 19.63
CA VAL A 26 -4.54 10.54 18.43
C VAL A 26 -5.27 11.83 18.12
N TRP A 27 -4.79 12.53 17.09
CA TRP A 27 -5.12 13.92 16.80
C TRP A 27 -6.52 14.09 16.17
N ASP A 28 -6.98 13.11 15.40
CA ASP A 28 -8.35 13.06 14.85
C ASP A 28 -8.77 11.60 14.61
N VAL A 29 -9.89 11.19 15.22
CA VAL A 29 -10.46 9.82 15.14
C VAL A 29 -11.78 9.76 14.37
N SER A 30 -12.15 10.85 13.69
CA SER A 30 -13.51 11.03 13.14
C SER A 30 -13.55 11.23 11.62
N GLY A 31 -12.39 11.28 10.97
CA GLY A 31 -12.25 11.48 9.54
C GLY A 31 -13.01 10.43 8.70
N GLN A 32 -13.77 10.90 7.72
CA GLN A 32 -14.42 10.06 6.72
C GLN A 32 -14.23 10.65 5.33
N MET A 33 -14.05 9.80 4.32
CA MET A 33 -14.14 10.21 2.92
C MET A 33 -15.61 10.43 2.54
N SER A 34 -15.98 11.66 2.18
CA SER A 34 -17.37 12.03 1.92
C SER A 34 -17.98 11.18 0.80
N GLY A 35 -19.12 10.54 1.08
CA GLY A 35 -19.79 9.66 0.13
C GLY A 35 -19.10 8.32 -0.10
N SER A 36 -18.20 7.87 0.77
CA SER A 36 -17.61 6.51 0.71
C SER A 36 -18.51 5.42 1.31
N ASN A 37 -19.82 5.59 1.20
CA ASN A 37 -20.79 4.65 1.77
C ASN A 37 -20.62 3.29 1.07
N SER A 38 -20.33 2.23 1.80
CA SER A 38 -20.05 0.89 1.23
C SER A 38 -18.76 0.79 0.40
N ALA A 39 -17.72 1.55 0.74
CA ALA A 39 -16.39 1.33 0.21
C ALA A 39 -15.88 -0.09 0.54
N VAL A 40 -15.16 -0.70 -0.40
CA VAL A 40 -14.65 -2.09 -0.27
C VAL A 40 -13.13 -2.16 -0.41
N TRP A 41 -12.58 -1.56 -1.47
CA TRP A 41 -11.15 -1.66 -1.80
C TRP A 41 -10.46 -0.31 -1.71
N GLY A 42 -10.28 0.18 -0.49
CA GLY A 42 -9.68 1.49 -0.24
C GLY A 42 -8.15 1.50 -0.17
N SER A 43 -7.54 2.56 -0.69
CA SER A 43 -6.13 2.91 -0.49
C SER A 43 -6.01 4.40 -0.16
N MET A 44 -4.90 4.80 0.45
CA MET A 44 -4.67 6.16 0.92
C MET A 44 -3.21 6.57 0.71
N ALA A 45 -3.01 7.85 0.39
CA ALA A 45 -1.69 8.46 0.30
C ALA A 45 -1.73 9.91 0.79
N SER A 46 -0.62 10.39 1.35
CA SER A 46 -0.48 11.78 1.79
C SER A 46 0.10 12.63 0.67
N SER A 47 -0.41 13.85 0.53
CA SER A 47 0.14 14.81 -0.41
C SER A 47 1.50 15.32 0.05
N PRO A 48 2.57 15.18 -0.76
CA PRO A 48 3.89 15.69 -0.39
C PRO A 48 3.94 17.23 -0.34
N VAL A 49 2.92 17.91 -0.87
CA VAL A 49 2.88 19.38 -0.95
C VAL A 49 2.29 20.02 0.31
N ASN A 50 1.28 19.39 0.90
CA ASN A 50 0.49 20.02 1.97
C ASN A 50 0.01 19.06 3.06
N GLY A 51 0.32 17.76 2.95
CA GLY A 51 -0.07 16.77 3.95
C GLY A 51 -1.56 16.44 3.92
N ASN A 52 -2.30 16.82 2.87
CA ASN A 52 -3.68 16.38 2.71
C ASN A 52 -3.71 14.89 2.40
N LEU A 53 -4.58 14.15 3.10
CA LEU A 53 -4.83 12.74 2.81
C LEU A 53 -5.74 12.60 1.60
N TYR A 54 -5.33 11.79 0.63
CA TYR A 54 -6.13 11.39 -0.51
C TYR A 54 -6.43 9.91 -0.38
N ALA A 55 -7.64 9.49 -0.72
CA ALA A 55 -8.00 8.09 -0.78
C ALA A 55 -8.72 7.75 -2.08
N SER A 56 -8.49 6.55 -2.58
CA SER A 56 -9.29 5.92 -3.62
C SER A 56 -10.05 4.73 -3.05
N TRP A 57 -11.21 4.41 -3.62
CA TRP A 57 -11.96 3.20 -3.28
C TRP A 57 -12.90 2.76 -4.40
N SER A 58 -13.27 1.48 -4.37
CA SER A 58 -14.40 0.95 -5.16
C SER A 58 -15.68 0.86 -4.34
N GLU A 59 -16.82 1.04 -5.01
CA GLU A 59 -18.17 0.93 -4.45
C GLU A 59 -19.01 -0.01 -5.31
N TYR A 60 -19.52 -1.09 -4.72
CA TYR A 60 -20.23 -2.14 -5.46
C TYR A 60 -21.70 -1.77 -5.71
N SER A 61 -22.29 -0.93 -4.86
CA SER A 61 -23.71 -0.54 -4.93
C SER A 61 -24.07 0.14 -6.27
N ASN A 62 -23.11 0.81 -6.88
CA ASN A 62 -23.28 1.65 -8.06
C ASN A 62 -22.19 1.41 -9.11
N SER A 63 -21.39 0.36 -8.94
CA SER A 63 -20.33 -0.08 -9.84
C SER A 63 -19.35 1.03 -10.23
N ASN A 64 -18.86 1.76 -9.22
CA ASN A 64 -17.97 2.91 -9.41
C ASN A 64 -16.66 2.77 -8.65
N SER A 65 -15.63 3.44 -9.17
CA SER A 65 -14.45 3.79 -8.38
C SER A 65 -14.37 5.30 -8.23
N TYR A 66 -13.92 5.72 -7.06
CA TYR A 66 -13.83 7.11 -6.65
C TYR A 66 -12.45 7.41 -6.09
N PHE A 67 -12.15 8.70 -6.00
CA PHE A 67 -11.20 9.21 -5.01
C PHE A 67 -11.74 10.47 -4.35
N ALA A 68 -11.17 10.82 -3.20
CA ALA A 68 -11.44 12.07 -2.50
C ALA A 68 -10.21 12.55 -1.73
N ILE A 69 -10.24 13.83 -1.38
CA ILE A 69 -9.37 14.43 -0.37
C ILE A 69 -10.11 14.35 0.97
N GLY A 70 -9.41 14.08 2.06
CA GLY A 70 -9.98 14.05 3.40
C GLY A 70 -10.75 15.33 3.72
N GLY A 71 -12.05 15.22 4.03
CA GLY A 71 -12.95 16.34 4.26
C GLY A 71 -13.52 17.01 2.99
N GLY A 72 -13.04 16.63 1.80
CA GLY A 72 -13.55 17.07 0.50
C GLY A 72 -14.65 16.18 -0.07
N GLY A 73 -15.19 16.56 -1.23
CA GLY A 73 -16.12 15.74 -2.01
C GLY A 73 -15.43 14.67 -2.84
N ARG A 74 -16.12 13.55 -3.11
CA ARG A 74 -15.62 12.48 -3.99
C ARG A 74 -15.71 12.84 -5.47
N THR A 75 -14.75 12.37 -6.25
CA THR A 75 -14.73 12.43 -7.72
C THR A 75 -14.75 11.02 -8.29
N GLN A 76 -15.64 10.77 -9.25
CA GLN A 76 -15.75 9.47 -9.94
C GLN A 76 -14.62 9.36 -10.98
N ILE A 77 -13.87 8.27 -10.92
CA ILE A 77 -12.79 7.96 -11.88
C ILE A 77 -13.19 6.83 -12.84
N PHE A 78 -14.15 5.99 -12.43
CA PHE A 78 -14.63 4.88 -13.24
C PHE A 78 -16.10 4.57 -12.96
N HIS A 79 -16.82 4.18 -14.02
CA HIS A 79 -18.17 3.63 -13.97
C HIS A 79 -18.38 2.66 -15.14
N LYS A 80 -18.87 1.45 -14.84
CA LYS A 80 -19.44 0.48 -15.78
C LYS A 80 -20.53 -0.34 -15.07
N TYR A 81 -21.14 -1.30 -15.77
CA TYR A 81 -22.19 -2.15 -15.21
C TYR A 81 -21.68 -3.06 -14.09
N ASP A 82 -20.48 -3.62 -14.25
CA ASP A 82 -19.90 -4.54 -13.28
C ASP A 82 -19.05 -3.78 -12.24
N PRO A 83 -19.10 -4.18 -10.96
CA PRO A 83 -18.32 -3.54 -9.92
C PRO A 83 -16.81 -3.60 -10.20
N PRO A 84 -16.11 -2.46 -10.14
CA PRO A 84 -14.65 -2.46 -10.13
C PRO A 84 -14.12 -2.97 -8.80
N GLU A 85 -12.90 -3.48 -8.80
CA GLU A 85 -12.21 -3.98 -7.61
C GLU A 85 -10.87 -3.27 -7.45
N TYR A 86 -10.20 -3.50 -6.32
CA TYR A 86 -8.83 -3.08 -6.01
C TYR A 86 -8.47 -1.68 -6.50
N THR A 87 -8.32 -0.72 -5.59
CA THR A 87 -7.73 0.57 -5.95
C THR A 87 -6.41 0.78 -5.22
N ASP A 88 -5.49 1.47 -5.88
CA ASP A 88 -4.30 1.99 -5.23
C ASP A 88 -3.98 3.40 -5.75
N ILE A 89 -3.51 4.26 -4.86
CA ILE A 89 -3.31 5.69 -5.13
C ILE A 89 -1.90 6.12 -4.75
N ALA A 90 -1.26 6.85 -5.65
CA ALA A 90 0.00 7.55 -5.37
C ALA A 90 -0.09 8.98 -5.89
N LEU A 91 0.52 9.92 -5.17
CA LEU A 91 0.61 11.31 -5.62
C LEU A 91 1.98 11.54 -6.25
N ASN A 92 2.00 12.27 -7.36
CA ASN A 92 3.25 12.73 -7.94
C ASN A 92 3.84 13.89 -7.10
N SER A 93 5.05 14.36 -7.43
CA SER A 93 5.71 15.40 -6.62
C SER A 93 5.00 16.76 -6.61
N ALA A 94 4.02 16.97 -7.48
CA ALA A 94 3.15 18.15 -7.48
C ALA A 94 1.82 17.94 -6.73
N GLY A 95 1.66 16.81 -6.03
CA GLY A 95 0.42 16.48 -5.30
C GLY A 95 -0.73 16.05 -6.21
N SER A 96 -0.45 15.64 -7.46
CA SER A 96 -1.47 15.17 -8.39
C SER A 96 -1.71 13.66 -8.24
N PRO A 97 -2.96 13.21 -7.99
CA PRO A 97 -3.25 11.81 -7.72
C PRO A 97 -3.21 10.96 -8.99
N ASN A 98 -2.60 9.80 -8.88
CA ASN A 98 -2.51 8.77 -9.91
C ASN A 98 -3.08 7.49 -9.30
N ILE A 99 -4.12 6.97 -9.90
CA ILE A 99 -4.93 5.92 -9.28
C ILE A 99 -4.99 4.74 -10.24
N VAL A 100 -4.54 3.59 -9.79
CA VAL A 100 -4.75 2.33 -10.50
C VAL A 100 -6.00 1.64 -9.94
N TYR A 101 -6.79 1.03 -10.81
CA TYR A 101 -7.99 0.29 -10.41
C TYR A 101 -8.27 -0.89 -11.34
N LEU A 102 -8.88 -1.94 -10.78
CA LEU A 102 -9.30 -3.10 -11.55
C LEU A 102 -10.72 -2.90 -12.08
N ALA A 103 -10.87 -2.75 -13.40
CA ALA A 103 -12.16 -2.72 -14.04
C ALA A 103 -12.61 -4.15 -14.35
N ASN A 104 -13.28 -4.79 -13.40
CA ASN A 104 -13.76 -6.17 -13.51
C ASN A 104 -15.03 -6.30 -14.35
N PHE A 105 -14.99 -5.81 -15.59
CA PHE A 105 -16.16 -5.66 -16.47
C PHE A 105 -16.12 -6.57 -17.69
N TYR A 106 -17.29 -7.09 -18.06
CA TYR A 106 -17.54 -7.78 -19.33
C TYR A 106 -18.81 -7.25 -19.99
N GLY A 107 -18.70 -6.46 -21.06
CA GLY A 107 -19.91 -5.95 -21.71
C GLY A 107 -19.73 -5.34 -23.10
N GLY A 108 -18.82 -5.91 -23.88
CA GLY A 108 -18.75 -5.67 -25.34
C GLY A 108 -18.97 -6.91 -26.19
N GLY A 109 -19.35 -8.05 -25.60
CA GLY A 109 -19.54 -9.32 -26.33
C GLY A 109 -18.29 -9.90 -27.00
N SER A 110 -17.11 -9.33 -26.72
CA SER A 110 -15.85 -9.77 -27.31
C SER A 110 -14.68 -9.52 -26.36
N TRP A 111 -14.05 -10.62 -25.93
CA TRP A 111 -12.75 -10.61 -25.26
C TRP A 111 -11.62 -10.15 -26.20
N ALA A 112 -11.85 -10.12 -27.51
CA ALA A 112 -10.87 -9.76 -28.52
C ALA A 112 -10.80 -8.24 -28.82
N GLY A 113 -11.65 -7.41 -28.19
CA GLY A 113 -11.78 -5.97 -28.48
C GLY A 113 -11.61 -5.04 -27.27
N GLY A 114 -11.71 -3.73 -27.51
CA GLY A 114 -11.60 -2.65 -26.51
C GLY A 114 -12.73 -2.58 -25.47
N GLY A 115 -13.60 -3.60 -25.40
CA GLY A 115 -14.69 -3.72 -24.42
C GLY A 115 -14.42 -4.75 -23.31
N SER A 116 -13.23 -5.34 -23.26
CA SER A 116 -12.80 -6.22 -22.15
C SER A 116 -12.42 -5.40 -20.91
N GLY A 117 -12.72 -5.94 -19.74
CA GLY A 117 -12.18 -5.48 -18.47
C GLY A 117 -10.66 -5.63 -18.42
N GLY A 118 -10.08 -5.19 -17.32
CA GLY A 118 -8.63 -5.17 -17.17
C GLY A 118 -8.16 -4.23 -16.09
N LEU A 119 -6.88 -3.92 -16.14
CA LEU A 119 -6.23 -3.00 -15.23
C LEU A 119 -6.12 -1.62 -15.90
N TYR A 120 -6.61 -0.59 -15.21
CA TYR A 120 -6.68 0.77 -15.74
C TYR A 120 -6.11 1.78 -14.74
N MET A 121 -5.78 2.95 -15.25
CA MET A 121 -5.25 4.06 -14.47
C MET A 121 -5.99 5.36 -14.78
N SER A 122 -6.25 6.14 -13.74
CA SER A 122 -6.60 7.56 -13.81
C SER A 122 -5.37 8.41 -13.48
N VAL A 123 -5.10 9.41 -14.31
CA VAL A 123 -4.02 10.38 -14.09
C VAL A 123 -4.64 11.73 -13.72
N GLY A 124 -4.13 12.33 -12.64
CA GLY A 124 -4.58 13.61 -12.12
C GLY A 124 -5.99 13.59 -11.51
N GLY A 125 -6.52 12.42 -11.16
CA GLY A 125 -7.88 12.27 -10.64
C GLY A 125 -8.96 12.59 -11.68
N THR A 126 -8.66 12.37 -12.97
CA THR A 126 -9.62 12.56 -14.06
C THR A 126 -10.41 11.28 -14.32
N SER A 127 -11.54 11.36 -15.01
CA SER A 127 -12.29 10.18 -15.49
C SER A 127 -11.69 9.56 -16.76
N ALA A 128 -10.54 10.07 -17.23
CA ALA A 128 -9.84 9.50 -18.37
C ALA A 128 -9.22 8.14 -17.98
N GLN A 129 -9.49 7.12 -18.80
CA GLN A 129 -9.11 5.74 -18.53
C GLN A 129 -7.92 5.35 -19.40
N TYR A 130 -6.77 5.10 -18.76
CA TYR A 130 -5.56 4.66 -19.44
C TYR A 130 -5.33 3.17 -19.18
N ILE A 131 -5.17 2.39 -20.25
CA ILE A 131 -5.14 0.92 -20.15
C ILE A 131 -3.73 0.43 -19.78
N ILE A 132 -3.63 -0.24 -18.63
CA ILE A 132 -2.41 -0.92 -18.18
C ILE A 132 -2.32 -2.32 -18.77
N ASP A 133 -3.38 -3.13 -18.63
CA ASP A 133 -3.51 -4.49 -19.20
C ASP A 133 -4.99 -4.88 -19.35
N ARG A 134 -5.29 -5.92 -20.13
CA ARG A 134 -6.65 -6.40 -20.45
C ARG A 134 -6.80 -7.89 -20.21
N PHE A 135 -8.00 -8.31 -19.82
CA PHE A 135 -8.40 -9.71 -19.64
C PHE A 135 -8.53 -10.52 -20.95
N ARG A 136 -7.90 -10.07 -22.05
CA ARG A 136 -8.14 -10.66 -23.37
C ARG A 136 -7.46 -12.01 -23.59
N TYR A 137 -6.51 -12.38 -22.74
CA TYR A 137 -5.62 -13.52 -22.96
C TYR A 137 -6.21 -14.83 -22.44
N ASP A 138 -6.76 -14.79 -21.24
CA ASP A 138 -7.42 -15.91 -20.56
C ASP A 138 -8.93 -15.88 -20.68
N GLN A 139 -9.49 -14.68 -20.92
CA GLN A 139 -10.92 -14.44 -20.97
C GLN A 139 -11.61 -14.70 -19.62
N GLU A 140 -10.91 -14.38 -18.53
CA GLU A 140 -11.37 -14.62 -17.16
C GLU A 140 -11.56 -13.31 -16.38
N LEU A 141 -12.68 -13.21 -15.66
CA LEU A 141 -12.85 -12.18 -14.64
C LEU A 141 -11.91 -12.49 -13.46
N TYR A 142 -11.51 -11.46 -12.72
CA TYR A 142 -10.59 -11.60 -11.57
C TYR A 142 -9.18 -12.13 -11.90
N GLN A 143 -8.75 -12.02 -13.16
CA GLN A 143 -7.39 -12.39 -13.57
C GLN A 143 -6.33 -11.60 -12.79
N PHE A 144 -6.42 -10.28 -12.80
CA PHE A 144 -5.43 -9.43 -12.13
C PHE A 144 -5.82 -9.14 -10.68
N LYS A 145 -4.84 -9.13 -9.78
CA LYS A 145 -5.06 -8.84 -8.36
C LYS A 145 -3.94 -7.97 -7.81
N CYS A 146 -4.23 -7.31 -6.68
CA CYS A 146 -3.26 -6.51 -5.93
C CYS A 146 -2.44 -5.53 -6.80
N PRO A 147 -3.07 -4.68 -7.62
CA PRO A 147 -2.33 -3.63 -8.31
C PRO A 147 -1.79 -2.62 -7.31
N ARG A 148 -0.52 -2.25 -7.50
CA ARG A 148 0.22 -1.31 -6.67
C ARG A 148 0.89 -0.27 -7.52
N ILE A 149 0.89 0.99 -7.08
CA ILE A 149 1.42 2.11 -7.85
C ILE A 149 2.44 2.93 -7.06
N ALA A 150 3.55 3.26 -7.73
CA ALA A 150 4.47 4.30 -7.26
C ALA A 150 4.74 5.31 -8.39
N VAL A 151 4.86 6.60 -8.04
CA VAL A 151 4.98 7.68 -9.02
C VAL A 151 6.19 8.55 -8.70
N ARG A 152 6.94 8.92 -9.74
CA ARG A 152 8.04 9.89 -9.64
C ARG A 152 7.91 11.02 -10.64
N GLY A 153 8.44 12.18 -10.26
CA GLY A 153 8.37 13.40 -11.04
C GLY A 153 6.98 14.05 -11.01
N SER A 154 6.73 14.97 -11.94
CA SER A 154 5.48 15.74 -12.03
C SER A 154 5.05 15.97 -13.48
N GLY A 155 3.77 16.34 -13.65
CA GLY A 155 3.19 16.70 -14.95
C GLY A 155 3.22 15.58 -15.99
N GLY A 156 3.20 15.95 -17.29
CA GLY A 156 3.19 15.00 -18.41
C GLY A 156 4.48 14.16 -18.58
N SER A 157 5.50 14.39 -17.74
CA SER A 157 6.72 13.58 -17.70
C SER A 157 6.81 12.67 -16.49
N ALA A 158 5.83 12.70 -15.56
CA ALA A 158 5.81 11.81 -14.41
C ALA A 158 5.80 10.36 -14.88
N TYR A 159 6.62 9.53 -14.24
CA TYR A 159 6.61 8.10 -14.45
C TYR A 159 5.76 7.43 -13.38
N SER A 160 4.79 6.65 -13.82
CA SER A 160 3.99 5.79 -12.94
C SER A 160 4.41 4.35 -13.15
N HIS A 161 4.77 3.69 -12.05
CA HIS A 161 5.28 2.34 -11.98
C HIS A 161 4.19 1.49 -11.34
N ILE A 162 3.74 0.45 -12.03
CA ILE A 162 2.62 -0.38 -11.58
C ILE A 162 3.07 -1.83 -11.51
N ALA A 163 2.91 -2.46 -10.35
CA ALA A 163 3.09 -3.89 -10.15
C ALA A 163 1.72 -4.54 -9.90
N TYR A 164 1.52 -5.77 -10.36
CA TYR A 164 0.29 -6.52 -10.14
C TYR A 164 0.50 -8.01 -10.34
N TYR A 165 -0.34 -8.81 -9.70
CA TYR A 165 -0.38 -10.26 -9.91
C TYR A 165 -1.30 -10.59 -11.08
N ASP A 166 -0.92 -11.57 -11.89
CA ASP A 166 -1.75 -12.17 -12.92
C ASP A 166 -1.96 -13.66 -12.66
N ASN A 167 -3.22 -14.04 -12.41
CA ASN A 167 -3.65 -15.40 -12.12
C ASN A 167 -3.47 -16.36 -13.32
N HIS A 168 -3.54 -15.85 -14.56
CA HIS A 168 -3.35 -16.67 -15.76
C HIS A 168 -1.90 -17.13 -15.89
N SER A 169 -0.95 -16.20 -15.70
CA SER A 169 0.48 -16.49 -15.76
C SER A 169 1.06 -16.96 -14.42
N ARG A 170 0.29 -16.86 -13.32
CA ARG A 170 0.71 -17.09 -11.92
C ARG A 170 1.95 -16.29 -11.55
N ALA A 171 2.03 -15.07 -12.05
CA ALA A 171 3.26 -14.30 -12.07
C ALA A 171 3.06 -12.84 -11.66
N LEU A 172 4.15 -12.24 -11.18
CA LEU A 172 4.24 -10.82 -10.92
C LEU A 172 4.54 -10.09 -12.23
N LYS A 173 3.67 -9.16 -12.59
CA LYS A 173 3.79 -8.31 -13.76
C LYS A 173 4.09 -6.86 -13.40
N TYR A 174 4.70 -6.16 -14.35
CA TYR A 174 5.05 -4.75 -14.22
C TYR A 174 4.67 -3.93 -15.45
N SER A 175 4.13 -2.74 -15.24
CA SER A 175 3.90 -1.77 -16.31
C SER A 175 4.44 -0.40 -15.92
N ARG A 176 4.80 0.39 -16.93
CA ARG A 176 5.31 1.75 -16.76
C ARG A 176 4.58 2.72 -17.67
N PHE A 177 4.13 3.82 -17.10
CA PHE A 177 3.55 4.95 -17.83
C PHE A 177 4.46 6.16 -17.78
N ARG A 178 4.37 7.00 -18.79
CA ARG A 178 4.92 8.36 -18.78
C ARG A 178 3.80 9.33 -19.12
N GLY A 179 3.43 10.16 -18.17
CA GLY A 179 2.22 10.98 -18.25
C GLY A 179 1.00 10.08 -18.49
N THR A 180 0.44 10.16 -19.70
CA THR A 180 -0.77 9.44 -20.11
C THR A 180 -0.49 8.28 -21.08
N THR A 181 0.78 8.01 -21.39
CA THR A 181 1.18 7.02 -22.38
C THR A 181 1.80 5.80 -21.72
N ASN A 182 1.23 4.62 -21.97
CA ASN A 182 1.80 3.35 -21.57
C ASN A 182 3.13 3.13 -22.33
N GLN A 183 4.23 3.04 -21.59
CA GLN A 183 5.57 2.82 -22.14
C GLN A 183 5.91 1.33 -22.23
N ILE A 184 5.33 0.52 -21.34
CA ILE A 184 5.55 -0.93 -21.24
C ILE A 184 4.16 -1.55 -21.09
N GLY A 185 3.55 -1.81 -22.24
CA GLY A 185 2.22 -2.37 -22.35
C GLY A 185 2.22 -3.87 -22.63
N TYR A 186 1.01 -4.40 -22.65
CA TYR A 186 0.65 -5.80 -22.91
C TYR A 186 0.70 -6.11 -24.42
N SER A 187 1.90 -6.33 -24.94
CA SER A 187 2.06 -6.80 -26.33
C SER A 187 1.65 -8.26 -26.49
N SER A 188 1.86 -9.09 -25.47
CA SER A 188 1.41 -10.48 -25.33
C SER A 188 1.02 -10.74 -23.87
N ALA A 189 0.50 -11.94 -23.56
CA ALA A 189 0.15 -12.31 -22.19
C ALA A 189 1.34 -12.21 -21.23
N ASP A 190 2.58 -12.39 -21.72
CA ASP A 190 3.75 -12.62 -20.86
C ASP A 190 4.82 -11.53 -20.96
N SER A 191 4.67 -10.55 -21.85
CA SER A 191 5.77 -9.63 -22.21
C SER A 191 6.24 -8.74 -21.07
N ASN A 192 5.50 -8.70 -19.96
CA ASN A 192 5.75 -7.86 -18.81
C ASN A 192 5.85 -8.63 -17.47
N ILE A 193 6.03 -9.95 -17.53
CA ILE A 193 6.36 -10.77 -16.35
C ILE A 193 7.76 -10.41 -15.87
N ILE A 194 7.90 -10.14 -14.57
CA ILE A 194 9.18 -9.79 -13.94
C ILE A 194 9.63 -10.80 -12.89
N ALA A 195 8.70 -11.57 -12.34
CA ALA A 195 8.99 -12.74 -11.50
C ALA A 195 7.95 -13.83 -11.75
N GLY A 196 8.40 -15.09 -11.75
CA GLY A 196 7.60 -16.25 -12.14
C GLY A 196 7.72 -16.56 -13.64
N THR A 197 7.08 -17.63 -14.06
CA THR A 197 7.05 -18.08 -15.47
C THR A 197 5.69 -18.70 -15.78
N GLN A 198 5.21 -18.58 -17.00
CA GLN A 198 4.04 -19.35 -17.45
C GLN A 198 4.46 -20.79 -17.75
N ALA A 199 4.31 -21.69 -16.79
CA ALA A 199 4.32 -23.13 -17.01
C ALA A 199 3.09 -23.72 -16.31
N GLN A 200 2.49 -24.77 -16.85
CA GLN A 200 1.28 -25.39 -16.27
C GLN A 200 1.48 -25.81 -14.78
N ASP A 201 2.74 -26.00 -14.37
CA ASP A 201 3.17 -26.32 -13.01
C ASP A 201 4.09 -25.24 -12.38
N SER A 202 4.05 -23.99 -12.84
CA SER A 202 4.85 -22.93 -12.24
C SER A 202 4.36 -22.55 -10.85
N THR A 203 5.32 -22.15 -10.01
CA THR A 203 5.11 -21.58 -8.68
C THR A 203 4.39 -20.25 -8.80
N ASP A 204 3.35 -20.06 -7.99
CA ASP A 204 2.58 -18.82 -7.93
C ASP A 204 3.36 -17.75 -7.14
N VAL A 205 3.67 -16.66 -7.83
CA VAL A 205 4.43 -15.53 -7.27
C VAL A 205 3.75 -14.21 -7.56
N GLY A 206 3.79 -13.29 -6.59
CA GLY A 206 3.32 -11.91 -6.76
C GLY A 206 1.98 -11.61 -6.07
N ALA A 207 1.27 -12.61 -5.59
CA ALA A 207 0.14 -12.41 -4.66
C ALA A 207 0.66 -11.66 -3.42
N HIS A 208 0.01 -10.57 -3.00
CA HIS A 208 0.52 -9.67 -1.95
C HIS A 208 1.86 -8.98 -2.29
N ASN A 209 1.88 -8.22 -3.37
CA ASN A 209 3.01 -7.33 -3.68
C ASN A 209 2.79 -5.91 -3.14
N ASP A 210 3.89 -5.17 -3.03
CA ASP A 210 3.92 -3.72 -2.88
C ASP A 210 5.15 -3.14 -3.62
N ILE A 211 5.07 -1.88 -4.05
CA ILE A 211 6.10 -1.23 -4.87
C ILE A 211 6.54 0.08 -4.25
N ALA A 212 7.85 0.31 -4.22
CA ALA A 212 8.48 1.57 -3.88
C ALA A 212 9.46 2.00 -4.96
N LEU A 213 9.96 3.23 -4.86
CA LEU A 213 11.00 3.76 -5.72
C LEU A 213 12.19 4.17 -4.85
N ASP A 214 13.40 3.83 -5.26
CA ASP A 214 14.60 4.38 -4.65
C ASP A 214 14.86 5.84 -5.10
N SER A 215 15.88 6.48 -4.55
CA SER A 215 16.26 7.87 -4.89
C SER A 215 16.65 8.07 -6.36
N ALA A 216 17.08 7.02 -7.07
CA ALA A 216 17.32 7.05 -8.51
C ALA A 216 16.03 6.87 -9.33
N GLY A 217 14.92 6.57 -8.67
CA GLY A 217 13.62 6.28 -9.26
C GLY A 217 13.51 4.88 -9.85
N ARG A 218 14.39 3.95 -9.43
CA ARG A 218 14.30 2.52 -9.80
C ARG A 218 13.22 1.86 -8.95
N PRO A 219 12.29 1.13 -9.56
CA PRO A 219 11.30 0.38 -8.80
C PRO A 219 11.92 -0.78 -8.04
N VAL A 220 11.49 -0.93 -6.79
CA VAL A 220 11.77 -2.07 -5.92
C VAL A 220 10.43 -2.65 -5.49
N ILE A 221 10.24 -3.94 -5.68
CA ILE A 221 8.96 -4.63 -5.45
C ILE A 221 9.22 -5.78 -4.49
N ALA A 222 8.55 -5.77 -3.35
CA ALA A 222 8.50 -6.91 -2.44
C ALA A 222 7.21 -7.68 -2.67
N TYR A 223 7.27 -9.01 -2.57
CA TYR A 223 6.13 -9.86 -2.89
C TYR A 223 6.21 -11.23 -2.23
N TYR A 224 5.06 -11.89 -2.10
CA TYR A 224 5.01 -13.28 -1.68
C TYR A 224 5.27 -14.23 -2.85
N ASP A 225 6.24 -15.12 -2.66
CA ASP A 225 6.35 -16.32 -3.46
C ASP A 225 5.58 -17.44 -2.74
N THR A 226 4.34 -17.68 -3.16
CA THR A 226 3.49 -18.70 -2.53
C THR A 226 4.00 -20.11 -2.84
N GLY A 227 4.64 -20.31 -4.00
CA GLY A 227 5.20 -21.60 -4.39
C GLY A 227 6.35 -22.04 -3.48
N ASN A 228 7.19 -21.10 -3.04
CA ASN A 228 8.26 -21.34 -2.07
C ASN A 228 7.90 -20.92 -0.64
N SER A 229 6.67 -20.43 -0.42
CA SER A 229 6.18 -19.91 0.85
C SER A 229 7.15 -18.96 1.55
N THR A 230 7.70 -18.00 0.80
CA THR A 230 8.69 -17.04 1.32
C THR A 230 8.53 -15.62 0.74
N LEU A 231 9.06 -14.65 1.47
CA LEU A 231 9.12 -13.24 1.07
C LEU A 231 10.30 -13.04 0.13
N ARG A 232 10.04 -12.40 -1.01
CA ARG A 232 11.04 -12.04 -2.01
C ARG A 232 11.03 -10.55 -2.30
N VAL A 233 12.14 -10.07 -2.85
CA VAL A 233 12.27 -8.71 -3.37
C VAL A 233 12.91 -8.76 -4.75
N THR A 234 12.41 -7.94 -5.65
CA THR A 234 13.02 -7.70 -6.94
C THR A 234 13.24 -6.22 -7.15
N ARG A 235 14.38 -5.84 -7.72
CA ARG A 235 14.72 -4.45 -8.03
C ARG A 235 15.09 -4.27 -9.47
N ALA A 236 14.69 -3.14 -10.04
CA ALA A 236 15.04 -2.81 -11.41
C ALA A 236 16.46 -2.28 -11.55
N SER A 237 17.10 -2.59 -12.68
CA SER A 237 18.44 -2.12 -13.01
C SER A 237 18.52 -0.65 -13.42
N SER A 238 17.38 -0.04 -13.75
CA SER A 238 17.27 1.38 -14.10
C SER A 238 15.91 1.94 -13.73
N ALA A 239 15.80 3.25 -13.76
CA ALA A 239 14.56 3.95 -13.46
C ALA A 239 13.50 3.82 -14.56
N THR A 240 13.91 3.25 -15.69
CA THR A 240 13.05 2.92 -16.82
C THR A 240 13.40 1.49 -17.28
N PRO A 241 13.15 0.45 -16.46
CA PRO A 241 13.48 -0.93 -16.82
C PRO A 241 12.76 -1.33 -18.10
N ALA A 242 13.34 -2.20 -18.93
CA ALA A 242 12.64 -2.75 -20.07
C ALA A 242 11.58 -3.78 -19.61
N ALA A 243 10.75 -4.22 -20.55
CA ALA A 243 9.79 -5.29 -20.29
C ALA A 243 10.53 -6.63 -20.07
N GLY A 244 9.94 -7.52 -19.29
CA GLY A 244 10.54 -8.81 -18.93
C GLY A 244 11.54 -8.75 -17.78
N SER A 245 11.95 -9.92 -17.30
CA SER A 245 12.80 -10.08 -16.10
C SER A 245 14.26 -9.67 -16.27
N ALA A 246 14.77 -9.50 -17.50
CA ALA A 246 16.18 -9.19 -17.74
C ALA A 246 16.63 -7.82 -17.17
N SER A 247 15.70 -6.90 -16.92
CA SER A 247 15.97 -5.61 -16.27
C SER A 247 15.80 -5.66 -14.75
N TRP A 248 15.65 -6.85 -14.16
CA TRP A 248 15.31 -7.04 -12.77
C TRP A 248 16.28 -7.98 -12.08
N HIS A 249 16.66 -7.62 -10.87
CA HIS A 249 17.45 -8.44 -9.98
C HIS A 249 16.53 -8.98 -8.88
N ASP A 250 16.22 -10.27 -8.93
CA ASP A 250 15.35 -10.96 -7.98
C ASP A 250 16.15 -11.71 -6.92
N GLN A 251 15.67 -11.70 -5.67
CA GLN A 251 16.28 -12.39 -4.54
C GLN A 251 15.27 -12.73 -3.44
N ALA A 252 15.61 -13.71 -2.61
CA ALA A 252 14.85 -14.02 -1.40
C ALA A 252 15.22 -13.06 -0.26
N VAL A 253 14.23 -12.60 0.51
CA VAL A 253 14.46 -11.83 1.76
C VAL A 253 14.75 -12.79 2.91
N LEU A 254 14.05 -13.92 2.93
CA LEU A 254 14.15 -14.98 3.91
C LEU A 254 14.41 -16.33 3.24
N PRO A 255 14.97 -17.32 3.97
CA PRO A 255 15.02 -18.70 3.49
C PRO A 255 13.64 -19.22 3.06
N ASP A 256 13.62 -20.16 2.13
CA ASP A 256 12.38 -20.77 1.63
C ASP A 256 11.58 -21.47 2.75
N ASN A 257 10.26 -21.52 2.59
CA ASN A 257 9.29 -22.08 3.54
C ASN A 257 9.26 -21.37 4.91
N SER A 258 9.53 -20.06 4.93
CA SER A 258 9.39 -19.23 6.13
C SER A 258 7.92 -18.91 6.48
N TYR A 259 6.98 -19.10 5.55
CA TYR A 259 5.56 -18.73 5.63
C TYR A 259 5.34 -17.24 5.93
N VAL A 260 6.30 -16.41 5.53
CA VAL A 260 6.25 -14.95 5.65
C VAL A 260 6.03 -14.36 4.26
N GLY A 261 5.08 -13.43 4.15
CA GLY A 261 4.91 -12.66 2.92
C GLY A 261 3.47 -12.30 2.55
N GLN A 262 2.46 -12.55 3.38
CA GLN A 262 1.16 -11.92 3.13
C GLN A 262 1.16 -10.47 3.59
N TYR A 263 0.26 -9.67 3.01
CA TYR A 263 0.08 -8.24 3.32
C TYR A 263 1.39 -7.44 3.30
N VAL A 264 2.25 -7.73 2.32
CA VAL A 264 3.54 -7.02 2.16
C VAL A 264 3.30 -5.53 1.98
N SER A 265 4.14 -4.74 2.65
CA SER A 265 4.31 -3.33 2.32
C SER A 265 5.80 -2.99 2.31
N ILE A 266 6.24 -2.22 1.31
CA ILE A 266 7.63 -1.80 1.14
C ILE A 266 7.74 -0.29 1.00
N ARG A 267 8.73 0.30 1.64
CA ARG A 267 9.14 1.70 1.42
C ARG A 267 10.65 1.81 1.31
N VAL A 268 11.12 2.89 0.71
CA VAL A 268 12.54 3.23 0.61
C VAL A 268 12.74 4.59 1.26
N ASP A 269 13.64 4.66 2.23
CA ASP A 269 13.96 5.90 2.94
C ASP A 269 14.88 6.82 2.11
N SER A 270 15.13 8.02 2.63
CA SER A 270 15.99 9.02 1.98
C SER A 270 17.45 8.58 1.85
N SER A 271 17.87 7.58 2.62
CA SER A 271 19.20 6.95 2.59
C SER A 271 19.27 5.72 1.67
N ASN A 272 18.21 5.44 0.90
CA ASN A 272 18.02 4.23 0.09
C ASN A 272 18.01 2.92 0.90
N ARG A 273 17.69 2.95 2.19
CA ARG A 273 17.38 1.73 2.92
C ARG A 273 15.97 1.28 2.53
N ILE A 274 15.83 0.00 2.22
CA ILE A 274 14.52 -0.61 2.02
C ILE A 274 13.96 -1.02 3.38
N HIS A 275 12.66 -0.81 3.56
CA HIS A 275 11.87 -1.17 4.73
C HIS A 275 10.72 -2.04 4.25
N ILE A 276 10.59 -3.25 4.79
CA ILE A 276 9.55 -4.19 4.41
C ILE A 276 8.84 -4.64 5.68
N ILE A 277 7.50 -4.64 5.67
CA ILE A 277 6.72 -5.45 6.60
C ILE A 277 6.05 -6.60 5.88
N ALA A 278 5.85 -7.68 6.61
CA ALA A 278 5.12 -8.83 6.12
C ALA A 278 4.44 -9.58 7.27
N TYR A 279 3.31 -10.19 6.96
CA TYR A 279 2.58 -11.08 7.86
C TYR A 279 3.13 -12.50 7.76
N LYS A 280 3.35 -13.11 8.92
CA LYS A 280 3.72 -14.53 9.04
C LYS A 280 2.46 -15.38 9.21
N ILE A 281 2.14 -16.15 8.18
CA ILE A 281 0.88 -16.88 8.05
C ILE A 281 0.72 -17.96 9.12
N SER A 282 1.82 -18.61 9.50
CA SER A 282 1.81 -19.74 10.44
C SER A 282 1.47 -19.35 11.88
N THR A 283 1.72 -18.11 12.27
CA THR A 283 1.64 -17.64 13.66
C THR A 283 0.76 -16.39 13.82
N GLY A 284 0.54 -15.67 12.74
CA GLY A 284 -0.19 -14.42 12.74
C GLY A 284 0.61 -13.26 13.32
N ASP A 285 1.90 -13.20 12.97
CA ASP A 285 2.82 -12.17 13.47
C ASP A 285 3.02 -11.07 12.42
N LEU A 286 3.18 -9.82 12.88
CA LEU A 286 3.66 -8.73 12.05
C LEU A 286 5.18 -8.62 12.15
N LEU A 287 5.87 -8.83 11.03
CA LEU A 287 7.33 -8.79 10.96
C LEU A 287 7.84 -7.61 10.13
N TYR A 288 9.06 -7.17 10.43
CA TYR A 288 9.77 -6.07 9.79
C TYR A 288 11.18 -6.49 9.36
N PHE A 289 11.59 -6.04 8.18
CA PHE A 289 12.89 -6.30 7.57
C PHE A 289 13.44 -5.00 7.00
N SER A 290 14.74 -4.79 7.12
CA SER A 290 15.39 -3.66 6.46
C SER A 290 16.74 -4.01 5.89
N ALA A 291 17.14 -3.34 4.83
CA ALA A 291 18.47 -3.52 4.24
C ALA A 291 18.95 -2.21 3.62
N PRO A 292 20.23 -1.83 3.78
CA PRO A 292 20.79 -0.72 3.02
C PRO A 292 20.86 -1.05 1.53
N GLU A 293 20.84 -0.02 0.68
CA GLU A 293 21.12 -0.18 -0.75
C GLU A 293 22.47 -0.87 -0.96
N PRO A 294 22.53 -1.92 -1.80
CA PRO A 294 23.76 -2.64 -2.01
C PRO A 294 24.73 -1.88 -2.93
N PRO A 295 26.03 -2.24 -2.92
CA PRO A 295 27.08 -1.45 -3.58
C PRO A 295 26.87 -1.29 -5.08
N THR A 296 26.32 -2.30 -5.76
CA THR A 296 25.97 -2.24 -7.17
C THR A 296 24.54 -2.70 -7.41
N VAL A 297 24.00 -2.35 -8.58
CA VAL A 297 22.64 -2.70 -8.97
C VAL A 297 22.37 -4.19 -9.16
N ASN A 298 23.42 -5.03 -9.16
CA ASN A 298 23.30 -6.50 -9.30
C ASN A 298 23.69 -7.28 -8.03
N ASP A 299 24.08 -6.61 -6.93
CA ASP A 299 24.44 -7.29 -5.68
C ASP A 299 23.22 -7.59 -4.79
N ASP A 300 23.20 -8.67 -4.02
CA ASP A 300 22.07 -8.90 -3.12
C ASP A 300 21.95 -7.86 -1.99
N TYR A 301 20.71 -7.58 -1.56
CA TYR A 301 20.50 -6.85 -0.31
C TYR A 301 20.96 -7.76 0.83
N VAL A 302 21.53 -7.15 1.87
CA VAL A 302 21.83 -7.85 3.12
C VAL A 302 20.81 -7.38 4.15
N PHE A 303 19.79 -8.19 4.37
CA PHE A 303 18.72 -7.88 5.31
C PHE A 303 19.15 -8.04 6.76
N ASP A 304 18.82 -7.03 7.56
CA ASP A 304 18.77 -7.16 9.01
C ASP A 304 17.48 -7.90 9.37
N ILE A 305 17.67 -9.13 9.85
CA ILE A 305 16.61 -10.02 10.36
C ILE A 305 16.58 -10.06 11.89
N SER A 306 17.48 -9.32 12.56
CA SER A 306 17.50 -9.24 14.02
C SER A 306 16.46 -8.21 14.49
N GLY A 307 15.61 -8.57 15.46
CA GLY A 307 14.57 -7.65 15.95
C GLY A 307 13.43 -7.37 14.97
N GLN A 308 13.12 -8.33 14.09
CA GLN A 308 12.04 -8.24 13.10
C GLN A 308 10.61 -8.18 13.69
N GLU A 309 10.44 -8.27 15.00
CA GLU A 309 9.13 -8.40 15.63
C GLU A 309 8.51 -7.01 15.84
N VAL A 310 7.44 -6.72 15.08
CA VAL A 310 6.68 -5.46 15.25
C VAL A 310 5.60 -5.65 16.30
N ASP A 311 4.80 -6.71 16.12
CA ASP A 311 3.73 -7.11 17.02
C ASP A 311 3.47 -8.61 16.82
N VAL A 312 3.77 -9.39 17.86
CA VAL A 312 3.80 -10.87 17.83
C VAL A 312 2.86 -11.48 18.87
N ASP A 313 1.91 -10.70 19.38
CA ASP A 313 0.92 -11.15 20.38
C ASP A 313 -0.15 -12.11 19.80
N GLY A 314 0.06 -12.61 18.57
CA GLY A 314 -0.78 -13.58 17.86
C GLY A 314 -2.00 -12.95 17.18
N ASN A 315 -2.24 -13.31 15.92
CA ASN A 315 -3.28 -12.73 15.05
C ASN A 315 -3.16 -11.20 14.82
N MET A 316 -1.93 -10.71 14.90
CA MET A 316 -1.55 -9.32 14.65
C MET A 316 -1.01 -9.18 13.22
N GLY A 317 -1.08 -7.98 12.64
CA GLY A 317 -0.50 -7.73 11.32
C GLY A 317 -1.31 -8.16 10.09
N ALA A 318 -2.52 -8.70 10.27
CA ALA A 318 -3.41 -8.89 9.13
C ALA A 318 -3.71 -7.53 8.49
N TYR A 319 -3.76 -7.50 7.16
CA TYR A 319 -4.09 -6.30 6.39
C TYR A 319 -3.15 -5.10 6.60
N ALA A 320 -1.91 -5.36 7.03
CA ALA A 320 -0.95 -4.32 7.36
C ALA A 320 -0.54 -3.47 6.13
N SER A 321 -0.19 -2.22 6.42
CA SER A 321 0.36 -1.27 5.45
C SER A 321 1.36 -0.35 6.16
N MET A 322 2.48 -0.08 5.49
CA MET A 322 3.51 0.83 5.97
C MET A 322 3.53 2.09 5.11
N ASP A 323 3.90 3.21 5.72
CA ASP A 323 4.48 4.34 5.02
C ASP A 323 5.67 4.91 5.81
N LEU A 324 6.33 5.94 5.29
CA LEU A 324 7.39 6.65 6.02
C LEU A 324 6.95 8.05 6.43
N TRP A 325 7.13 8.35 7.72
CA TRP A 325 7.10 9.71 8.27
C TRP A 325 8.55 10.20 8.42
N GLY A 326 8.98 11.08 7.52
CA GLY A 326 10.40 11.29 7.25
C GLY A 326 11.02 9.97 6.75
N ASP A 327 12.00 9.49 7.50
CA ASP A 327 12.61 8.16 7.30
C ASP A 327 12.13 7.14 8.35
N VAL A 328 11.12 7.48 9.16
CA VAL A 328 10.60 6.62 10.22
C VAL A 328 9.47 5.74 9.69
N PRO A 329 9.61 4.40 9.72
CA PRO A 329 8.51 3.48 9.45
C PRO A 329 7.32 3.69 10.38
N VAL A 330 6.15 3.89 9.78
CA VAL A 330 4.86 3.92 10.45
C VAL A 330 3.95 2.87 9.83
N VAL A 331 3.25 2.10 10.66
CA VAL A 331 2.49 0.94 10.24
C VAL A 331 1.07 1.01 10.80
N GLY A 332 0.08 0.69 9.98
CA GLY A 332 -1.28 0.42 10.42
C GLY A 332 -1.66 -1.01 10.10
N TYR A 333 -2.39 -1.68 10.99
CA TYR A 333 -2.78 -3.08 10.82
C TYR A 333 -4.03 -3.42 11.64
N VAL A 334 -4.67 -4.53 11.27
CA VAL A 334 -5.84 -5.04 11.98
C VAL A 334 -5.41 -6.03 13.06
N ASP A 335 -5.88 -5.80 14.27
CA ASP A 335 -5.97 -6.84 15.29
C ASP A 335 -7.17 -7.72 14.94
N SER A 336 -6.89 -8.91 14.39
CA SER A 336 -7.95 -9.80 13.90
C SER A 336 -8.82 -10.35 15.02
N SER A 337 -8.31 -10.41 16.25
CA SER A 337 -9.07 -10.83 17.43
C SER A 337 -10.09 -9.77 17.85
N ASN A 338 -9.86 -8.51 17.47
CA ASN A 338 -10.74 -7.38 17.73
C ASN A 338 -11.42 -6.82 16.45
N ALA A 339 -11.34 -7.52 15.32
CA ALA A 339 -12.09 -7.17 14.12
C ALA A 339 -13.60 -7.20 14.40
N GLY A 340 -14.34 -6.26 13.82
CA GLY A 340 -15.75 -6.02 14.10
C GLY A 340 -16.01 -5.17 15.36
N THR A 341 -14.96 -4.75 16.08
CA THR A 341 -15.06 -3.91 17.28
C THR A 341 -14.44 -2.52 17.05
N PHE A 342 -14.62 -1.63 18.03
CA PHE A 342 -14.01 -0.29 18.05
C PHE A 342 -12.50 -0.30 18.38
N ARG A 343 -11.91 -1.48 18.59
CA ARG A 343 -10.51 -1.70 18.99
C ARG A 343 -9.70 -2.48 17.96
N GLY A 344 -10.27 -2.75 16.79
CA GLY A 344 -9.65 -3.60 15.77
C GLY A 344 -8.52 -2.96 14.97
N LEU A 345 -8.31 -1.63 15.07
CA LEU A 345 -7.22 -0.94 14.38
C LEU A 345 -6.07 -0.70 15.35
N LYS A 346 -4.87 -1.15 14.97
CA LYS A 346 -3.63 -0.88 15.68
C LYS A 346 -2.69 -0.10 14.77
N PHE A 347 -1.71 0.53 15.39
CA PHE A 347 -0.59 1.18 14.71
C PHE A 347 0.72 0.75 15.34
N ALA A 348 1.82 0.90 14.61
CA ALA A 348 3.18 0.78 15.14
C ALA A 348 4.09 1.85 14.53
N VAL A 349 5.07 2.31 15.29
CA VAL A 349 6.08 3.30 14.87
C VAL A 349 7.45 2.79 15.32
N LEU A 350 8.45 2.89 14.44
CA LEU A 350 9.82 2.49 14.78
C LEU A 350 10.58 3.65 15.42
N GLU A 351 10.91 3.52 16.70
CA GLU A 351 11.70 4.49 17.43
C GLU A 351 13.11 4.00 17.68
N GLY A 352 14.07 4.54 16.92
CA GLY A 352 15.44 4.05 16.92
C GLY A 352 15.50 2.61 16.40
N THR A 353 15.53 1.65 17.32
CA THR A 353 15.52 0.20 17.02
C THR A 353 14.38 -0.54 17.70
N VAL A 354 13.44 0.17 18.33
CA VAL A 354 12.34 -0.43 19.11
C VAL A 354 11.02 -0.06 18.46
N TRP A 355 10.15 -1.05 18.31
CA TRP A 355 8.78 -0.82 17.85
C TRP A 355 7.90 -0.39 19.02
N GLU A 356 7.19 0.69 18.82
CA GLU A 356 6.10 1.09 19.69
C GLU A 356 4.78 0.91 18.99
N HIS A 357 3.83 0.24 19.64
CA HIS A 357 2.55 -0.06 19.04
C HIS A 357 1.40 0.11 20.02
N GLY A 358 0.22 0.41 19.49
CA GLY A 358 -0.96 0.65 20.30
C GLY A 358 -2.27 0.49 19.53
N THR A 359 -3.37 0.38 20.27
CA THR A 359 -4.72 0.40 19.69
C THR A 359 -5.14 1.83 19.38
N VAL A 360 -5.66 2.07 18.19
CA VAL A 360 -6.28 3.34 17.83
C VAL A 360 -7.70 3.38 18.44
N PRO A 361 -8.04 4.38 19.28
CA PRO A 361 -9.40 4.59 19.75
C PRO A 361 -10.25 5.11 18.59
N LEU A 362 -11.38 4.43 18.29
CA LEU A 362 -12.22 4.77 17.14
C LEU A 362 -13.68 4.98 17.54
N LEU A 363 -14.39 5.75 16.70
CA LEU A 363 -15.83 6.01 16.83
C LEU A 363 -16.70 5.04 16.01
N SER A 364 -16.08 4.04 15.39
CA SER A 364 -16.75 3.02 14.59
C SER A 364 -16.00 1.69 14.65
N THR A 365 -16.69 0.62 14.25
CA THR A 365 -16.08 -0.71 14.20
C THR A 365 -15.08 -0.83 13.05
N VAL A 366 -14.09 -1.69 13.18
CA VAL A 366 -13.07 -1.94 12.14
C VAL A 366 -13.36 -3.28 11.49
N LYS A 367 -13.49 -3.32 10.17
CA LYS A 367 -13.62 -4.58 9.43
C LYS A 367 -12.25 -5.25 9.26
N ALA A 368 -12.28 -6.58 9.10
CA ALA A 368 -11.11 -7.36 8.66
C ALA A 368 -10.85 -7.14 7.16
N GLU A 369 -10.45 -5.92 6.80
CA GLU A 369 -10.19 -5.45 5.43
C GLU A 369 -8.87 -4.65 5.42
N PRO A 370 -8.23 -4.46 4.23
CA PRO A 370 -7.00 -3.68 4.07
C PRO A 370 -6.98 -2.34 4.82
N VAL A 371 -5.91 -2.10 5.58
CA VAL A 371 -5.57 -0.79 6.15
C VAL A 371 -4.62 -0.07 5.19
N ALA A 372 -4.70 1.26 5.14
CA ALA A 372 -3.76 2.08 4.38
C ALA A 372 -3.03 3.05 5.31
N ALA A 373 -1.71 2.98 5.37
CA ALA A 373 -0.87 3.96 6.06
C ALA A 373 -0.43 5.07 5.10
N ALA A 374 -0.39 6.31 5.60
CA ALA A 374 0.08 7.47 4.85
C ALA A 374 0.90 8.40 5.75
N GLY A 375 2.21 8.40 5.59
CA GLY A 375 3.16 9.24 6.32
C GLY A 375 3.08 10.69 5.85
N ASN A 376 3.15 11.64 6.78
CA ASN A 376 3.05 13.05 6.46
C ASN A 376 4.43 13.71 6.34
N ASN A 377 4.82 14.02 5.11
CA ASN A 377 6.14 14.57 4.80
C ASN A 377 6.13 16.03 4.33
N SER A 378 4.99 16.73 4.46
CA SER A 378 4.89 18.12 3.97
C SER A 378 5.47 19.18 4.91
N GLY A 379 5.74 18.82 6.17
CA GLY A 379 6.12 19.76 7.24
C GLY A 379 5.03 20.78 7.62
N SER A 380 3.88 20.77 6.95
CA SER A 380 2.82 21.78 7.06
C SER A 380 1.58 21.32 7.83
N ALA A 381 1.44 20.01 8.06
CA ALA A 381 0.28 19.43 8.72
C ALA A 381 0.62 18.92 10.13
N ALA A 382 -0.31 19.07 11.07
CA ALA A 382 -0.10 18.88 12.51
C ALA A 382 -0.08 17.42 12.99
N TYR A 383 -0.12 16.45 12.07
CA TYR A 383 -0.11 15.02 12.37
C TYR A 383 1.10 14.35 11.73
N SER A 384 1.54 13.20 12.24
CA SER A 384 2.72 12.50 11.72
C SER A 384 2.36 11.50 10.63
N PHE A 385 1.25 10.78 10.78
CA PHE A 385 0.74 9.87 9.75
C PHE A 385 -0.78 9.65 9.85
N GLY A 386 -1.40 9.25 8.76
CA GLY A 386 -2.80 8.88 8.67
C GLY A 386 -2.97 7.38 8.50
N LEU A 387 -4.03 6.83 9.09
CA LEU A 387 -4.46 5.44 8.86
C LEU A 387 -5.87 5.39 8.30
N GLY A 388 -6.03 4.78 7.14
CA GLY A 388 -7.31 4.54 6.47
C GLY A 388 -7.83 3.14 6.78
N TYR A 389 -9.11 3.01 7.12
CA TYR A 389 -9.72 1.74 7.52
C TYR A 389 -11.21 1.67 7.15
N HIS A 390 -11.75 0.44 7.14
CA HIS A 390 -13.13 0.19 6.73
C HIS A 390 -14.04 -0.04 7.94
N SER A 391 -15.17 0.66 8.01
CA SER A 391 -16.20 0.53 9.06
C SER A 391 -17.63 0.42 8.52
N GLY A 392 -17.78 0.17 7.22
CA GLY A 392 -18.99 0.43 6.43
C GLY A 392 -18.84 1.65 5.50
N ASN A 393 -18.11 2.67 5.96
CA ASN A 393 -17.56 3.75 5.13
C ASN A 393 -16.02 3.61 5.07
N TYR A 394 -15.37 4.30 4.13
CA TYR A 394 -13.92 4.47 4.17
C TYR A 394 -13.57 5.64 5.10
N ARG A 395 -12.99 5.30 6.26
CA ARG A 395 -12.64 6.25 7.31
C ARG A 395 -11.15 6.40 7.41
N TYR A 396 -10.73 7.47 8.06
CA TYR A 396 -9.33 7.68 8.38
C TYR A 396 -9.18 8.32 9.76
N THR A 397 -8.05 8.06 10.38
CA THR A 397 -7.57 8.74 11.59
C THR A 397 -6.22 9.39 11.30
N ARG A 398 -5.88 10.41 12.07
CA ARG A 398 -4.56 11.05 12.05
C ARG A 398 -3.90 10.84 13.40
N VAL A 399 -2.67 10.35 13.37
CA VAL A 399 -1.88 9.98 14.54
C VAL A 399 -0.66 10.89 14.65
N ARG A 400 -0.32 11.27 15.88
CA ARG A 400 0.90 11.97 16.23
C ARG A 400 1.53 11.27 17.43
N PRO A 401 2.59 10.47 17.24
CA PRO A 401 3.44 10.04 18.34
C PRO A 401 4.19 11.30 18.83
N GLU A 402 4.01 11.66 20.11
CA GLU A 402 4.78 12.73 20.77
C GLU A 402 5.97 12.14 21.52
#